data_AF-A0A4P5VJD7-F1
#
_entry.id   AF-A0A4P5VJD7-F1
#
_cell.length_a   1.000
_cell.length_b   1.000
_cell.length_c   1.000
_cell.angle_alpha   90.00
_cell.angle_beta   90.00
_cell.angle_gamma   90.00
#
_symmetry.space_group_name_H-M   'P 1'
#
loop_
_entity.id
_entity.type
_entity.pdbx_description
1 polymer ?
#
loop_
_entity_poly.entity_id
_entity_poly.type
_entity_poly.pdbx_seq_one_letter_code
_entity_poly.pdbx_strand_id
1 'polypeptide(L)'
;MNLQLGDTVPDFTQDSQLGPINLYDFGADSWVVLFSHPADYTPVCTTELGEVARLRPEWEKRNVKTIALSVDSAESHKGWIGDINETQHTTVDYPILADADKKVSDLYGMIHPNALNNLTV
;
A
#
# COMPACT_ATOMS: atom_id res chain seq x y z
N MET A 1 -19.66 -0.52 4.31
CA MET A 1 -20.38 -0.69 3.03
C MET A 1 -19.32 -1.15 2.05
N ASN A 2 -19.46 -2.33 1.45
CA ASN A 2 -18.38 -2.87 0.60
C ASN A 2 -18.40 -2.17 -0.75
N LEU A 3 -17.24 -1.67 -1.19
CA LEU A 3 -17.03 -1.08 -2.51
C LEU A 3 -17.38 -2.07 -3.62
N GLN A 4 -18.08 -1.58 -4.64
CA GLN A 4 -18.43 -2.34 -5.84
C GLN A 4 -17.82 -1.71 -7.09
N LEU A 5 -17.80 -2.47 -8.18
CA LEU A 5 -17.31 -1.98 -9.46
C LEU A 5 -18.19 -0.82 -9.96
N GLY A 6 -17.55 0.30 -10.31
CA GLY A 6 -18.22 1.52 -10.77
C GLY A 6 -18.50 2.54 -9.67
N ASP A 7 -18.32 2.19 -8.40
CA ASP A 7 -18.42 3.14 -7.29
C ASP A 7 -17.26 4.15 -7.35
N THR A 8 -17.55 5.40 -6.98
CA THR A 8 -16.49 6.36 -6.67
C THR A 8 -15.82 5.93 -5.37
N VAL A 9 -14.53 5.63 -5.43
CA VAL A 9 -13.76 5.25 -4.23
C VAL A 9 -13.74 6.39 -3.23
N PRO A 10 -13.92 6.12 -1.93
CA PRO A 10 -13.97 7.16 -0.90
C PRO A 10 -12.59 7.81 -0.74
N ASP A 11 -12.55 9.15 -0.66
CA ASP A 11 -11.30 9.86 -0.41
C ASP A 11 -10.84 9.70 1.04
N PHE A 12 -9.52 9.74 1.25
CA PHE A 12 -8.91 9.68 2.56
C PHE A 12 -7.58 10.42 2.58
N THR A 13 -7.18 10.82 3.79
CA THR A 13 -5.81 11.19 4.12
C THR A 13 -5.29 10.21 5.16
N GLN A 14 -4.11 9.65 4.92
CA GLN A 14 -3.44 8.70 5.82
C GLN A 14 -1.93 8.93 5.83
N ASP A 15 -1.29 8.66 6.96
CA ASP A 15 0.17 8.75 7.08
C ASP A 15 0.89 7.66 6.29
N SER A 16 2.12 7.94 5.87
CA SER A 16 3.00 6.99 5.17
C SER A 16 4.46 7.20 5.60
N GLN A 17 5.35 6.34 5.13
CA GLN A 17 6.79 6.54 5.30
C GLN A 17 7.31 7.87 4.70
N LEU A 18 6.58 8.44 3.73
CA LEU A 18 6.90 9.71 3.08
C LEU A 18 6.14 10.92 3.67
N GLY A 19 5.35 10.72 4.71
CA GLY A 19 4.45 11.73 5.28
C GLY A 19 2.98 11.51 4.90
N PRO A 20 2.09 12.46 5.23
CA PRO A 20 0.66 12.32 4.97
C PRO A 20 0.35 12.34 3.47
N ILE A 21 -0.48 11.40 3.03
CA ILE A 21 -0.93 11.25 1.64
C ILE A 21 -2.46 11.39 1.59
N ASN A 22 -2.96 12.29 0.74
CA ASN A 22 -4.36 12.29 0.32
C ASN A 22 -4.49 11.47 -0.97
N LEU A 23 -5.47 10.57 -1.05
CA LEU A 23 -5.62 9.65 -2.18
C LEU A 23 -5.90 10.40 -3.49
N TYR A 24 -6.81 11.36 -3.47
CA TYR A 24 -7.22 12.07 -4.68
C TYR A 24 -6.11 12.99 -5.20
N ASP A 25 -5.39 13.67 -4.30
CA ASP A 25 -4.21 14.48 -4.66
C ASP A 25 -3.08 13.60 -5.21
N PHE A 26 -2.86 12.43 -4.59
CA PHE A 26 -1.86 11.46 -5.06
C PHE A 26 -2.23 10.91 -6.43
N GLY A 27 -3.48 10.53 -6.65
CA GLY A 27 -3.98 10.01 -7.93
C GLY A 27 -3.98 11.05 -9.02
N ALA A 28 -4.52 12.25 -8.76
CA ALA A 28 -4.72 13.33 -9.71
C ALA A 28 -5.23 12.82 -11.08
N ASP A 29 -4.44 13.01 -12.15
CA ASP A 29 -4.75 12.59 -13.52
C ASP A 29 -4.20 11.19 -13.87
N SER A 30 -3.80 10.39 -12.88
CA SER A 30 -3.26 9.04 -13.05
C SER A 30 -4.21 7.97 -12.49
N TRP A 31 -4.14 6.77 -13.07
CA TRP A 31 -4.73 5.59 -12.45
C TRP A 31 -3.98 5.26 -11.16
N VAL A 32 -4.69 4.71 -10.17
CA VAL A 32 -4.09 4.29 -8.89
C VAL A 32 -4.35 2.81 -8.67
N VAL A 33 -3.30 2.08 -8.33
CA VAL A 33 -3.38 0.72 -7.76
C VAL A 33 -3.08 0.85 -6.27
N LEU A 34 -4.13 0.76 -5.46
CA LEU A 34 -4.04 0.60 -4.01
C LEU A 34 -4.04 -0.90 -3.69
N PHE A 35 -3.01 -1.38 -3.00
CA PHE A 35 -2.91 -2.78 -2.60
C PHE A 35 -2.49 -2.90 -1.13
N SER A 36 -3.03 -3.90 -0.45
CA SER A 36 -2.70 -4.23 0.94
C SER A 36 -1.63 -5.33 1.01
N HIS A 37 -0.88 -5.36 2.11
CA HIS A 37 -0.11 -6.52 2.53
C HIS A 37 -0.28 -6.77 4.03
N PRO A 38 -0.41 -8.03 4.48
CA PRO A 38 -0.77 -8.35 5.85
C PRO A 38 0.07 -7.69 6.95
N ALA A 39 1.39 -7.76 6.82
CA ALA A 39 2.33 -7.19 7.78
C ALA A 39 3.72 -7.03 7.17
N ASP A 40 4.43 -6.01 7.62
CA ASP A 40 5.86 -5.83 7.37
C ASP A 40 6.68 -7.03 7.88
N TYR A 41 7.89 -7.20 7.35
CA TYR A 41 8.82 -8.27 7.74
C TYR A 41 8.29 -9.70 7.55
N THR A 42 7.35 -9.90 6.62
CA THR A 42 6.86 -11.21 6.22
C THR A 42 7.37 -11.60 4.82
N PRO A 43 7.77 -12.87 4.61
CA PRO A 43 8.59 -13.25 3.45
C PRO A 43 7.86 -13.07 2.11
N VAL A 44 6.56 -13.39 2.04
CA VAL A 44 5.78 -13.25 0.81
C VAL A 44 5.62 -11.78 0.44
N CYS A 45 5.20 -10.95 1.40
CA CYS A 45 5.00 -9.51 1.20
C CYS A 45 6.31 -8.84 0.76
N THR A 46 7.46 -9.27 1.28
CA THR A 46 8.77 -8.76 0.85
C THR A 46 8.98 -8.99 -0.65
N THR A 47 8.62 -10.17 -1.17
CA THR A 47 8.73 -10.46 -2.60
C THR A 47 7.71 -9.70 -3.44
N GLU A 48 6.48 -9.53 -2.95
CA GLU A 48 5.40 -8.84 -3.67
C GLU A 48 5.70 -7.34 -3.83
N LEU A 49 6.07 -6.67 -2.73
CA LEU A 49 6.41 -5.24 -2.77
C LEU A 49 7.68 -4.98 -3.61
N GLY A 50 8.64 -5.90 -3.54
CA GLY A 50 9.84 -5.84 -4.37
C GLY A 50 9.53 -5.93 -5.86
N GLU A 51 8.62 -6.82 -6.25
CA GLU A 51 8.20 -6.96 -7.65
C GLU A 51 7.41 -5.74 -8.14
N VAL A 52 6.53 -5.17 -7.30
CA VAL A 52 5.82 -3.91 -7.63
C VAL A 52 6.83 -2.79 -7.91
N ALA A 53 7.90 -2.68 -7.10
CA ALA A 53 8.97 -1.71 -7.30
C ALA A 53 9.72 -1.96 -8.62
N ARG A 54 10.06 -3.22 -8.91
CA ARG A 54 10.77 -3.61 -10.15
C ARG A 54 9.95 -3.32 -11.41
N LEU A 55 8.62 -3.42 -11.32
CA LEU A 55 7.68 -3.13 -12.41
C LEU A 55 7.37 -1.64 -12.59
N ARG A 56 8.01 -0.74 -11.84
CA ARG A 56 7.85 0.73 -11.98
C ARG A 56 7.80 1.22 -13.44
N PRO A 57 8.72 0.83 -14.35
CA PRO A 57 8.66 1.31 -15.74
C PRO A 57 7.37 0.92 -16.47
N GLU A 58 6.77 -0.22 -16.11
CA GLU A 58 5.51 -0.69 -16.70
C GLU A 58 4.30 0.09 -16.14
N TRP A 59 4.31 0.47 -14.86
CA TRP A 59 3.28 1.33 -14.27
C TRP A 59 3.31 2.74 -14.90
N GLU A 60 4.50 3.34 -14.99
CA GLU A 60 4.70 4.67 -15.57
C GLU A 60 4.26 4.72 -17.03
N LYS A 61 4.62 3.70 -17.83
CA LYS A 61 4.19 3.57 -19.24
C LYS A 61 2.66 3.61 -19.41
N ARG A 62 1.90 3.25 -18.38
CA ARG A 62 0.43 3.18 -18.39
C ARG A 62 -0.24 4.33 -17.62
N ASN A 63 0.53 5.32 -17.17
CA ASN A 63 0.05 6.40 -16.30
C ASN A 63 -0.64 5.86 -15.03
N VAL A 64 0.00 4.87 -14.39
CA VAL A 64 -0.46 4.24 -13.15
C VAL A 64 0.51 4.56 -12.02
N LYS A 65 -0.03 4.94 -10.86
CA LYS A 65 0.69 5.07 -9.60
C LYS A 65 0.31 3.91 -8.68
N THR A 66 1.29 3.37 -7.97
CA THR A 66 1.08 2.30 -6.99
C THR A 66 1.20 2.86 -5.57
N ILE A 67 0.38 2.35 -4.65
CA ILE A 67 0.42 2.70 -3.24
C ILE A 67 0.08 1.44 -2.42
N ALA A 68 0.97 1.09 -1.50
CA ALA A 68 0.80 -0.05 -0.61
C ALA A 68 0.12 0.37 0.70
N LEU A 69 -0.36 -0.60 1.47
CA LEU A 69 -1.00 -0.37 2.77
C LEU A 69 -0.83 -1.58 3.70
N SER A 70 -0.50 -1.33 4.96
CA SER A 70 -0.74 -2.28 6.05
C SER A 70 -1.11 -1.54 7.34
N VAL A 71 -1.43 -2.30 8.39
CA VAL A 71 -1.72 -1.75 9.72
C VAL A 71 -0.45 -1.46 10.54
N ASP A 72 0.73 -1.62 9.95
CA ASP A 72 2.01 -1.29 10.60
C ASP A 72 2.25 0.23 10.62
N SER A 73 3.26 0.65 11.38
CA SER A 73 3.60 2.07 11.50
C SER A 73 4.49 2.56 10.34
N ALA A 74 4.47 3.87 10.09
CA ALA A 74 5.36 4.49 9.11
C ALA A 74 6.85 4.27 9.43
N GLU A 75 7.20 4.08 10.71
CA GLU A 75 8.56 3.74 11.13
C GLU A 75 8.92 2.29 10.76
N SER A 76 7.99 1.36 10.94
CA SER A 76 8.15 -0.03 10.50
C SER A 76 8.42 -0.09 8.99
N HIS A 77 7.61 0.61 8.18
CA HIS A 77 7.79 0.66 6.74
C HIS A 77 9.19 1.17 6.34
N LYS A 78 9.70 2.21 7.01
CA LYS A 78 11.03 2.77 6.74
C LYS A 78 12.13 1.74 6.99
N GLY A 79 12.02 0.97 8.07
CA GLY A 79 12.97 -0.09 8.38
C GLY A 79 12.89 -1.23 7.36
N TRP A 80 11.68 -1.70 7.06
CA TRP A 80 11.45 -2.86 6.22
C TRP A 80 11.78 -2.64 4.74
N ILE A 81 11.65 -1.41 4.22
CA ILE A 81 12.08 -1.06 2.86
C ILE A 81 13.56 -1.41 2.61
N GLY A 82 14.41 -1.31 3.63
CA GLY A 82 15.81 -1.75 3.54
C GLY A 82 15.93 -3.23 3.18
N ASP A 83 15.21 -4.09 3.90
CA ASP A 83 15.19 -5.53 3.69
C ASP A 83 14.64 -5.89 2.31
N ILE A 84 13.56 -5.22 1.85
CA ILE A 84 13.01 -5.42 0.50
C ILE A 84 14.05 -5.08 -0.55
N ASN A 85 14.67 -3.90 -0.45
CA ASN A 85 15.63 -3.43 -1.45
C ASN A 85 16.88 -4.34 -1.51
N GLU A 86 17.39 -4.75 -0.35
CA GLU A 86 18.54 -5.65 -0.26
C GLU A 86 18.22 -7.02 -0.86
N THR A 87 17.13 -7.65 -0.43
CA THR A 87 16.81 -9.04 -0.80
C THR A 87 16.22 -9.19 -2.18
N GLN A 88 15.48 -8.19 -2.67
CA GLN A 88 14.82 -8.21 -3.98
C GLN A 88 15.58 -7.44 -5.06
N HIS A 89 16.75 -6.87 -4.72
CA HIS A 89 17.62 -6.13 -5.65
C HIS A 89 16.87 -5.03 -6.42
N THR A 90 16.11 -4.22 -5.68
CA THR A 90 15.22 -3.18 -6.22
C THR A 90 15.29 -1.92 -5.36
N THR A 91 14.53 -0.90 -5.75
CA THR A 91 14.31 0.31 -4.96
C THR A 91 12.82 0.57 -4.83
N VAL A 92 12.26 0.35 -3.66
CA VAL A 92 10.90 0.78 -3.32
C VAL A 92 10.88 2.31 -3.21
N ASP A 93 10.13 2.96 -4.10
CA ASP A 93 10.02 4.42 -4.21
C ASP A 93 8.57 4.92 -4.28
N TYR A 94 7.62 4.05 -3.96
CA TYR A 94 6.20 4.37 -3.84
C TYR A 94 5.75 4.39 -2.37
N PRO A 95 4.67 5.11 -2.02
CA PRO A 95 4.17 5.19 -0.65
C PRO A 95 3.64 3.85 -0.13
N ILE A 96 3.90 3.59 1.15
CA ILE A 96 3.28 2.53 1.96
C ILE A 96 2.51 3.23 3.08
N LEU A 97 1.19 3.15 3.04
CA LEU A 97 0.28 3.76 4.01
C LEU A 97 0.35 3.02 5.34
N ALA A 98 0.54 3.78 6.41
CA ALA A 98 0.55 3.32 7.79
C ALA A 98 -0.86 3.42 8.39
N ASP A 99 -1.63 2.34 8.27
CA ASP A 99 -3.05 2.29 8.63
C ASP A 99 -3.29 1.66 10.01
N ALA A 100 -2.50 2.08 11.02
CA ALA A 100 -2.58 1.53 12.37
C ALA A 100 -3.96 1.71 13.04
N ASP A 101 -4.72 2.73 12.63
CA ASP A 101 -6.10 2.98 13.05
C ASP A 101 -7.15 2.21 12.24
N LYS A 102 -6.71 1.46 11.22
CA LYS A 102 -7.51 0.62 10.30
C LYS A 102 -8.52 1.41 9.47
N LYS A 103 -8.41 2.73 9.44
CA LYS A 103 -9.40 3.60 8.82
C LYS A 103 -9.54 3.28 7.33
N VAL A 104 -8.42 3.16 6.62
CA VAL A 104 -8.44 2.89 5.17
C VAL A 104 -8.78 1.43 4.93
N SER A 105 -8.25 0.50 5.72
CA SER A 105 -8.55 -0.93 5.60
C SER A 105 -10.04 -1.21 5.77
N ASP A 106 -10.70 -0.60 6.76
CA ASP A 106 -12.14 -0.74 6.99
C ASP A 106 -12.96 -0.06 5.88
N LEU A 107 -12.52 1.10 5.42
CA LEU A 107 -13.17 1.87 4.35
C LEU A 107 -13.19 1.09 3.03
N TYR A 108 -12.12 0.33 2.75
CA TYR A 108 -11.99 -0.48 1.55
C TYR A 108 -12.34 -1.97 1.73
N GLY A 109 -12.67 -2.40 2.94
CA GLY A 109 -13.02 -3.79 3.24
C GLY A 109 -11.85 -4.77 3.11
N MET A 110 -10.62 -4.32 3.43
CA MET A 110 -9.36 -5.09 3.32
C MET A 110 -9.04 -5.91 4.58
N ILE A 111 -9.91 -5.89 5.60
CA ILE A 111 -9.78 -6.77 6.77
C ILE A 111 -10.72 -7.95 6.61
N HIS A 112 -10.15 -9.13 6.37
CA HIS A 112 -10.95 -10.34 6.28
C HIS A 112 -11.49 -10.74 7.68
N PRO A 113 -12.79 -11.00 7.86
CA PRO A 113 -13.39 -11.24 9.19
C PRO A 113 -12.82 -12.46 9.95
N ASN A 114 -12.21 -13.39 9.23
CA ASN A 114 -11.58 -14.59 9.80
C ASN A 114 -10.04 -14.53 9.77
N ALA A 115 -9.45 -13.41 9.34
CA ALA A 115 -8.01 -13.17 9.50
C ALA A 115 -7.73 -12.63 10.91
N LEU A 116 -6.48 -12.73 11.37
CA LEU A 116 -6.09 -12.09 12.62
C LEU A 116 -6.25 -10.57 12.44
N ASN A 117 -6.87 -9.88 13.42
CA ASN A 117 -7.22 -8.45 13.34
C ASN A 117 -6.01 -7.50 13.20
N ASN A 118 -4.78 -8.02 13.23
CA ASN A 118 -3.55 -7.29 13.02
C ASN A 118 -2.96 -7.53 11.62
N LEU A 119 -3.74 -8.10 10.71
CA LEU A 119 -3.33 -8.40 9.33
C LEU A 119 -4.36 -7.79 8.37
N THR A 120 -3.89 -7.03 7.39
CA THR A 120 -4.69 -6.78 6.18
C THR A 120 -4.63 -8.01 5.27
N VAL A 121 -5.54 -8.12 4.31
CA VAL A 121 -5.55 -9.20 3.32
C VAL A 121 -5.57 -8.62 1.92
#